data_AF-A0A5E7D6V4-F1
#
_entry.id   AF-A0A5E7D6V4-F1
#
_cell.length_a   1.000
_cell.length_b   1.000
_cell.length_c   1.000
_cell.angle_alpha   90.00
_cell.angle_beta   90.00
_cell.angle_gamma   90.00
#
_symmetry.space_group_name_H-M   'P 1'
#
loop_
_entity.id
_entity.type
_entity.pdbx_description
1 polymer ?
#
loop_
_entity_poly.entity_id
_entity_poly.type
_entity_poly.pdbx_seq_one_letter_code
_entity_poly.pdbx_strand_id
1 'polypeptide(L)'
;MKNALILGLLILGGISCAAHALPLSPSESAGKRLYREGVSASGEPIMARVGASGMLLPASSLPCANCHGSDGLGRPEGGVRPPDLSWSRLTSTYGQQHINGRAYPAYTEGTLARAIQEGRDPGNNRLDPAMPRFVLSMNDQRNLTAYLKRLADERDPGLNPDSLHLGTLLPSTGALSEEGATVAAVLRGSVARINETGGIHGRQLRLTILDPGPDRASAEQALDQLIDQEQVFALIAPLAPALDNELAPRLEHAGVPLIGPLSLQGTAQLSRQIFEPLPGLREQMIALANYAATSLRVLQGPTLIAYPDEPGQRLAAEKLAQYLQDNAWQKVRLQPYESAQDELPLGSRSVFYLGSSGGFSRLAERLQMAGQVPYLFAASNQVAGDLLQVPSGFSRRVFLAYPFVPSDWTIAGRLALTQLRERQKLGGEHAVLQVGALSSMMLLSEGMKQAGRDASREKLISALEGLHDFDTGLTPLISFGPGRRLGLSGAHIVTVDLPDQRFYLVAPYKPIAAMP
;
A
#
# COMPACT_ATOMS: atom_id res chain seq x y z
N MET A 1 -34.46 -31.20 -50.75
CA MET A 1 -33.04 -30.79 -50.56
C MET A 1 -32.98 -29.58 -49.65
N LYS A 2 -32.36 -29.77 -48.47
CA LYS A 2 -31.66 -28.82 -47.60
C LYS A 2 -32.35 -27.51 -47.12
N ASN A 3 -32.84 -27.61 -45.88
CA ASN A 3 -32.70 -26.72 -44.72
C ASN A 3 -31.87 -25.43 -44.86
N ALA A 4 -32.39 -24.32 -44.32
CA ALA A 4 -31.66 -23.43 -43.42
C ALA A 4 -32.64 -22.58 -42.58
N LEU A 5 -32.78 -22.91 -41.29
CA LEU A 5 -33.34 -22.03 -40.26
C LEU A 5 -32.31 -20.93 -39.96
N ILE A 6 -32.72 -19.66 -40.05
CA ILE A 6 -31.94 -18.53 -39.52
C ILE A 6 -32.42 -18.30 -38.08
N LEU A 7 -31.63 -18.73 -37.11
CA LEU A 7 -31.82 -18.43 -35.70
C LEU A 7 -31.12 -17.10 -35.41
N GLY A 8 -31.89 -16.02 -35.26
CA GLY A 8 -31.37 -14.72 -34.82
C GLY A 8 -30.97 -14.80 -33.35
N LEU A 9 -29.67 -14.81 -33.08
CA LEU A 9 -29.13 -14.72 -31.72
C LEU A 9 -29.16 -13.24 -31.29
N LEU A 10 -30.19 -12.86 -30.54
CA LEU A 10 -30.22 -11.60 -29.79
C LEU A 10 -29.18 -11.68 -28.67
N ILE A 11 -28.01 -11.09 -28.90
CA ILE A 11 -27.02 -10.83 -27.86
C ILE A 11 -27.60 -9.73 -26.96
N LEU A 12 -28.28 -10.12 -25.89
CA LEU A 12 -28.48 -9.24 -24.74
C LEU A 12 -27.11 -8.97 -24.13
N GLY A 13 -26.48 -7.90 -24.57
CA GLY A 13 -25.37 -7.28 -23.85
C GLY A 13 -25.88 -6.91 -22.46
N GLY A 14 -25.45 -7.68 -21.45
CA GLY A 14 -25.66 -7.34 -20.06
C GLY A 14 -24.96 -6.01 -19.79
N ILE A 15 -25.74 -4.93 -19.78
CA ILE A 15 -25.31 -3.67 -19.17
C ILE A 15 -25.18 -3.99 -17.68
N SER A 16 -23.97 -4.34 -17.26
CA SER A 16 -23.60 -4.30 -15.86
C SER A 16 -23.66 -2.82 -15.49
N CYS A 17 -24.78 -2.38 -14.91
CA CYS A 17 -24.83 -1.10 -14.23
C CYS A 17 -23.79 -1.14 -13.11
N ALA A 18 -22.62 -0.57 -13.37
CA ALA A 18 -21.67 -0.23 -12.32
C ALA A 18 -22.40 0.68 -11.35
N ALA A 19 -22.81 0.11 -10.21
CA ALA A 19 -23.38 0.85 -9.10
C ALA A 19 -22.24 1.70 -8.54
N HIS A 20 -22.09 2.92 -9.06
CA HIS A 20 -21.22 3.91 -8.47
C HIS A 20 -21.74 4.14 -7.05
N ALA A 21 -20.90 3.88 -6.04
CA ALA A 21 -21.23 4.26 -4.68
C ALA A 21 -21.28 5.79 -4.63
N LEU A 22 -22.49 6.36 -4.73
CA LEU A 22 -22.69 7.81 -4.68
C LEU A 22 -22.01 8.36 -3.42
N PRO A 23 -21.24 9.45 -3.54
CA PRO A 23 -20.57 10.05 -2.39
C PRO A 23 -21.60 10.42 -1.31
N LEU A 24 -21.24 10.20 -0.05
CA LEU A 24 -22.10 10.54 1.07
C LEU A 24 -22.33 12.05 1.11
N SER A 25 -23.59 12.45 1.25
CA SER A 25 -23.95 13.84 1.57
C SER A 25 -23.29 14.30 2.87
N PRO A 26 -23.21 15.62 3.14
CA PRO A 26 -22.66 16.11 4.40
C PRO A 26 -23.33 15.53 5.65
N SER A 27 -24.65 15.29 5.59
CA SER A 27 -25.42 14.70 6.69
C SER A 27 -25.08 13.21 6.88
N GLU A 28 -24.99 12.45 5.80
CA GLU A 28 -24.58 11.03 5.85
C GLU A 28 -23.12 10.88 6.29
N SER A 29 -22.23 11.75 5.84
CA SER A 29 -20.81 11.77 6.27
C SER A 29 -20.68 12.07 7.76
N ALA A 30 -21.43 13.05 8.28
CA ALA A 30 -21.49 13.32 9.71
C ALA A 30 -22.10 12.15 10.48
N GLY A 31 -23.14 11.50 9.94
CA GLY A 31 -23.74 10.30 10.52
C GLY A 31 -22.79 9.10 10.55
N LYS A 32 -21.96 8.93 9.51
CA LYS A 32 -20.91 7.91 9.43
C LYS A 32 -19.87 8.10 10.54
N ARG A 33 -19.37 9.32 10.73
CA ARG A 33 -18.44 9.64 11.83
C ARG A 33 -19.06 9.34 13.19
N LEU A 34 -20.31 9.73 13.40
CA LEU A 34 -21.02 9.42 14.64
C LEU A 34 -21.15 7.91 14.87
N TYR A 35 -21.55 7.16 13.84
CA TYR A 35 -21.71 5.71 13.91
C TYR A 35 -20.40 4.97 14.17
N ARG A 36 -19.33 5.34 13.47
CA ARG A 36 -18.03 4.63 13.50
C ARG A 36 -17.12 5.10 14.62
N GLU A 37 -17.18 6.37 14.99
CA GLU A 37 -16.21 7.01 15.88
C GLU A 37 -16.87 7.62 17.13
N GLY A 38 -18.21 7.70 17.20
CA GLY A 38 -18.89 8.30 18.34
C GLY A 38 -18.69 9.81 18.47
N VAL A 39 -18.46 10.49 17.34
CA VAL A 39 -18.16 11.92 17.27
C VAL A 39 -19.26 12.68 16.50
N SER A 40 -19.67 13.84 17.00
CA SER A 40 -20.69 14.68 16.40
C SER A 40 -20.22 15.36 15.10
N ALA A 41 -21.13 16.07 14.42
CA ALA A 41 -20.75 16.87 13.25
C ALA A 41 -19.69 17.95 13.56
N SER A 42 -19.61 18.43 14.80
CA SER A 42 -18.64 19.46 15.23
C SER A 42 -17.25 18.90 15.59
N GLY A 43 -17.06 17.58 15.58
CA GLY A 43 -15.80 16.95 15.98
C GLY A 43 -15.70 16.62 17.48
N GLU A 44 -16.72 16.96 18.27
CA GLU A 44 -16.76 16.65 19.70
C GLU A 44 -17.37 15.25 19.95
N PRO A 45 -16.81 14.44 20.88
CA PRO A 45 -17.42 13.18 21.27
C PRO A 45 -18.83 13.37 21.82
N ILE A 46 -19.79 12.57 21.36
CA ILE A 46 -21.11 12.51 22.01
C ILE A 46 -21.02 11.64 23.26
N MET A 47 -21.98 11.77 24.18
CA MET A 47 -22.03 10.95 25.39
C MET A 47 -23.00 9.79 25.22
N ALA A 48 -22.71 8.66 25.87
CA ALA A 48 -23.58 7.50 25.93
C ALA A 48 -23.74 7.03 27.38
N ARG A 49 -24.97 6.63 27.74
CA ARG A 49 -25.28 5.98 29.01
C ARG A 49 -25.16 4.46 28.84
N VAL A 50 -24.36 3.82 29.70
CA VAL A 50 -24.03 2.39 29.61
C VAL A 50 -24.38 1.66 30.91
N GLY A 51 -24.85 0.42 30.77
CA GLY A 51 -25.15 -0.47 31.88
C GLY A 51 -26.41 -0.07 32.66
N ALA A 52 -26.76 -0.89 33.66
CA ALA A 52 -27.96 -0.69 34.48
C ALA A 52 -27.92 0.58 35.32
N SER A 53 -26.71 1.03 35.72
CA SER A 53 -26.50 2.26 36.48
C SER A 53 -26.53 3.54 35.63
N GLY A 54 -26.53 3.42 34.29
CA GLY A 54 -26.56 4.56 33.37
C GLY A 54 -25.29 5.41 33.39
N MET A 55 -24.12 4.78 33.60
CA MET A 55 -22.83 5.46 33.62
C MET A 55 -22.61 6.21 32.30
N LEU A 56 -22.25 7.50 32.40
CA LEU A 56 -21.96 8.34 31.24
C LEU A 56 -20.51 8.14 30.79
N LEU A 57 -20.34 7.76 29.53
CA LEU A 57 -19.04 7.58 28.88
C LEU A 57 -19.04 8.27 27.51
N PRO A 58 -17.88 8.77 27.03
CA PRO A 58 -17.75 9.21 25.65
C PRO A 58 -18.06 8.06 24.69
N ALA A 59 -18.90 8.31 23.69
CA ALA A 59 -19.24 7.32 22.67
C ALA A 59 -18.04 6.91 21.82
N SER A 60 -16.96 7.71 21.78
CA SER A 60 -15.70 7.33 21.13
C SER A 60 -15.03 6.10 21.75
N SER A 61 -15.38 5.75 22.99
CA SER A 61 -14.92 4.51 23.63
C SER A 61 -15.80 3.29 23.30
N LEU A 62 -17.00 3.51 22.76
CA LEU A 62 -18.00 2.48 22.47
C LEU A 62 -18.94 2.93 21.32
N PRO A 63 -18.42 3.19 20.12
CA PRO A 63 -19.23 3.59 18.98
C PRO A 63 -20.16 2.46 18.53
N CYS A 64 -21.21 2.81 17.79
CA CYS A 64 -22.21 1.85 17.30
C CYS A 64 -21.56 0.70 16.49
N ALA A 65 -20.55 1.03 15.68
CA ALA A 65 -19.83 0.08 14.84
C ALA A 65 -19.11 -1.03 15.62
N ASN A 66 -18.79 -0.85 16.91
CA ASN A 66 -18.13 -1.89 17.72
C ASN A 66 -19.02 -3.12 17.89
N CYS A 67 -20.33 -2.92 18.10
CA CYS A 67 -21.28 -4.02 18.24
C CYS A 67 -21.97 -4.38 16.92
N HIS A 68 -22.23 -3.38 16.08
CA HIS A 68 -23.01 -3.59 14.85
C HIS A 68 -22.16 -3.85 13.61
N GLY A 69 -20.84 -3.71 13.68
CA GLY A 69 -19.93 -3.78 12.53
C GLY A 69 -19.96 -2.50 11.69
N SER A 70 -18.96 -2.28 10.84
CA SER A 70 -18.98 -1.15 9.88
C SER A 70 -20.05 -1.31 8.79
N ASP A 71 -20.53 -2.54 8.57
CA ASP A 71 -21.57 -2.92 7.61
C ASP A 71 -22.98 -2.97 8.22
N GLY A 72 -23.11 -2.74 9.54
CA GLY A 72 -24.38 -2.76 10.24
C GLY A 72 -25.00 -4.13 10.48
N LEU A 73 -24.35 -5.24 10.14
CA LEU A 73 -24.98 -6.57 10.18
C LEU A 73 -25.13 -7.16 11.59
N GLY A 74 -24.48 -6.57 12.60
CA GLY A 74 -24.45 -7.10 13.95
C GLY A 74 -23.37 -8.15 14.15
N ARG A 75 -22.67 -8.08 15.29
CA ARG A 75 -21.62 -9.02 15.69
C ARG A 75 -21.96 -9.63 17.06
N PRO A 76 -22.41 -10.90 17.11
CA PRO A 76 -22.69 -11.57 18.37
C PRO A 76 -21.42 -11.77 19.22
N GLU A 77 -21.45 -11.33 20.48
CA GLU A 77 -20.34 -11.47 21.43
C GLU A 77 -20.87 -11.57 22.86
N GLY A 78 -20.26 -12.42 23.71
CA GLY A 78 -20.56 -12.44 25.16
C GLY A 78 -22.03 -12.68 25.52
N GLY A 79 -22.79 -13.36 24.66
CA GLY A 79 -24.24 -13.57 24.82
C GLY A 79 -25.12 -12.43 24.27
N VAL A 80 -24.54 -11.30 23.89
CA VAL A 80 -25.22 -10.20 23.20
C VAL A 80 -25.31 -10.52 21.72
N ARG A 81 -26.48 -10.29 21.11
CA ARG A 81 -26.73 -10.47 19.67
C ARG A 81 -27.24 -9.16 19.06
N PRO A 82 -26.33 -8.24 18.68
CA PRO A 82 -26.73 -7.00 18.02
C PRO A 82 -27.48 -7.30 16.72
N PRO A 83 -28.62 -6.65 16.44
CA PRO A 83 -29.38 -6.86 15.21
C PRO A 83 -28.70 -6.19 14.00
N ASP A 84 -29.12 -6.64 12.82
CA ASP A 84 -28.89 -5.98 11.54
C ASP A 84 -29.59 -4.60 11.51
N LEU A 85 -28.81 -3.56 11.23
CA LEU A 85 -29.22 -2.15 11.19
C LEU A 85 -29.50 -1.62 9.79
N SER A 86 -29.48 -2.47 8.75
CA SER A 86 -29.87 -2.05 7.41
C SER A 86 -31.28 -1.46 7.42
N TRP A 87 -31.46 -0.33 6.74
CA TRP A 87 -32.73 0.37 6.76
C TRP A 87 -33.88 -0.47 6.22
N SER A 88 -33.62 -1.27 5.19
CA SER A 88 -34.58 -2.24 4.67
C SER A 88 -35.00 -3.25 5.73
N ARG A 89 -34.09 -3.72 6.60
CA ARG A 89 -34.44 -4.58 7.75
C ARG A 89 -35.19 -3.83 8.83
N LEU A 90 -34.73 -2.65 9.23
CA LEU A 90 -35.35 -1.85 10.30
C LEU A 90 -36.80 -1.46 9.96
N THR A 91 -37.06 -1.17 8.69
CA THR A 91 -38.39 -0.73 8.21
C THR A 91 -39.26 -1.85 7.65
N SER A 92 -38.73 -3.08 7.52
CA SER A 92 -39.51 -4.22 7.05
C SER A 92 -40.53 -4.68 8.08
N THR A 93 -41.75 -4.96 7.63
CA THR A 93 -42.78 -5.68 8.40
C THR A 93 -42.56 -7.20 8.36
N TYR A 94 -41.83 -7.70 7.37
CA TYR A 94 -41.48 -9.11 7.20
C TYR A 94 -40.14 -9.43 7.91
N GLY A 95 -40.16 -10.42 8.81
CA GLY A 95 -38.95 -10.96 9.45
C GLY A 95 -38.55 -10.34 10.79
N GLN A 96 -39.22 -9.27 11.27
CA GLN A 96 -38.98 -8.74 12.62
C GLN A 96 -39.65 -9.56 13.74
N GLN A 97 -40.49 -10.54 13.40
CA GLN A 97 -41.23 -11.37 14.36
C GLN A 97 -40.35 -12.29 15.23
N HIS A 98 -39.04 -12.38 15.00
CA HIS A 98 -38.19 -13.36 15.69
C HIS A 98 -36.82 -12.84 16.15
N ILE A 99 -36.53 -11.53 16.13
CA ILE A 99 -35.30 -11.03 16.78
C ILE A 99 -35.48 -11.17 18.29
N ASN A 100 -34.71 -12.06 18.92
CA ASN A 100 -34.82 -12.42 20.33
C ASN A 100 -36.23 -12.91 20.76
N GLY A 101 -36.99 -13.49 19.83
CA GLY A 101 -38.31 -14.09 20.10
C GLY A 101 -39.44 -13.10 20.37
N ARG A 102 -39.31 -11.82 19.96
CA ARG A 102 -40.32 -10.77 20.20
C ARG A 102 -40.83 -10.19 18.89
N ALA A 103 -42.11 -9.83 18.87
CA ALA A 103 -42.73 -9.10 17.77
C ALA A 103 -42.92 -7.63 18.16
N TYR A 104 -42.50 -6.73 17.29
CA TYR A 104 -42.73 -5.28 17.40
C TYR A 104 -42.96 -4.68 15.99
N PRO A 105 -43.63 -3.52 15.88
CA PRO A 105 -43.85 -2.84 14.60
C PRO A 105 -42.53 -2.45 13.91
N ALA A 106 -42.59 -2.22 12.60
CA ALA A 106 -41.47 -1.66 11.84
C ALA A 106 -41.00 -0.31 12.42
N TYR A 107 -39.70 -0.05 12.36
CA TYR A 107 -39.16 1.23 12.80
C TYR A 107 -39.55 2.36 11.85
N THR A 108 -40.00 3.47 12.44
CA THR A 108 -39.96 4.81 11.84
C THR A 108 -38.73 5.57 12.34
N GLU A 109 -38.37 6.67 11.69
CA GLU A 109 -37.28 7.55 12.16
C GLU A 109 -37.45 7.96 13.62
N GLY A 110 -38.67 8.33 14.03
CA GLY A 110 -38.97 8.72 15.40
C GLY A 110 -38.81 7.57 16.40
N THR A 111 -39.31 6.37 16.06
CA THR A 111 -39.12 5.20 16.93
C THR A 111 -37.69 4.69 16.97
N LEU A 112 -36.91 4.89 15.90
CA LEU A 112 -35.49 4.58 15.87
C LEU A 112 -34.70 5.55 16.75
N ALA A 113 -35.00 6.84 16.68
CA ALA A 113 -34.43 7.83 17.60
C ALA A 113 -34.69 7.47 19.06
N ARG A 114 -35.93 7.08 19.38
CA ARG A 114 -36.30 6.60 20.72
C ARG A 114 -35.54 5.34 21.12
N ALA A 115 -35.33 4.40 20.20
CA ALA A 115 -34.52 3.22 20.47
C ALA A 115 -33.05 3.55 20.81
N ILE A 116 -32.45 4.48 20.07
CA ILE A 116 -31.05 4.87 20.24
C ILE A 116 -30.83 5.69 21.52
N GLN A 117 -31.76 6.61 21.85
CA GLN A 117 -31.61 7.53 22.96
C GLN A 117 -32.15 6.99 24.29
N GLU A 118 -33.23 6.21 24.24
CA GLU A 118 -33.94 5.71 25.43
C GLU A 118 -33.86 4.19 25.59
N GLY A 119 -33.38 3.46 24.58
CA GLY A 119 -33.31 2.00 24.64
C GLY A 119 -34.67 1.32 24.56
N ARG A 120 -35.61 1.88 23.77
CA ARG A 120 -36.96 1.32 23.62
C ARG A 120 -37.35 1.11 22.16
N ASP A 121 -37.81 -0.10 21.84
CA ASP A 121 -38.25 -0.48 20.49
C ASP A 121 -39.60 0.16 20.09
N PRO A 122 -40.10 0.00 18.85
CA PRO A 122 -41.37 0.54 18.40
C PRO A 122 -42.59 0.04 19.20
N GLY A 123 -42.52 -1.18 19.75
CA GLY A 123 -43.50 -1.75 20.66
C GLY A 123 -43.38 -1.29 22.11
N ASN A 124 -42.48 -0.33 22.39
CA ASN A 124 -42.16 0.21 23.71
C ASN A 124 -41.47 -0.78 24.68
N ASN A 125 -40.95 -1.89 24.18
CA ASN A 125 -40.17 -2.82 24.99
C ASN A 125 -38.76 -2.27 25.22
N ARG A 126 -38.16 -2.62 26.36
CA ARG A 126 -36.75 -2.29 26.64
C ARG A 126 -35.82 -3.16 25.80
N LEU A 127 -34.84 -2.50 25.18
CA LEU A 127 -33.71 -3.15 24.51
C LEU A 127 -32.74 -3.74 25.54
N ASP A 128 -31.86 -4.63 25.06
CA ASP A 128 -30.81 -5.22 25.90
C ASP A 128 -29.99 -4.12 26.60
N PRO A 129 -29.75 -4.20 27.92
CA PRO A 129 -28.95 -3.22 28.66
C PRO A 129 -27.52 -3.05 28.15
N ALA A 130 -26.98 -4.03 27.41
CA ALA A 130 -25.66 -3.94 26.80
C ALA A 130 -25.60 -2.87 25.68
N MET A 131 -26.73 -2.56 25.03
CA MET A 131 -26.75 -1.50 24.02
C MET A 131 -26.68 -0.13 24.73
N PRO A 132 -25.76 0.77 24.37
CA PRO A 132 -25.68 2.12 24.96
C PRO A 132 -26.86 3.01 24.57
N ARG A 133 -27.11 4.05 25.39
CA ARG A 133 -28.19 5.04 25.21
C ARG A 133 -27.54 6.37 24.91
N PHE A 134 -27.55 6.78 23.65
CA PHE A 134 -26.76 7.92 23.17
C PHE A 134 -27.47 9.25 23.44
N VAL A 135 -26.73 10.23 23.92
CA VAL A 135 -27.19 11.61 24.12
C VAL A 135 -26.92 12.36 22.83
N LEU A 136 -27.97 12.54 22.03
CA LEU A 136 -27.87 13.11 20.68
C LEU A 136 -28.62 14.45 20.60
N SER A 137 -28.04 15.42 19.91
CA SER A 137 -28.80 16.57 19.44
C SER A 137 -29.79 16.14 18.36
N MET A 138 -30.82 16.96 18.10
CA MET A 138 -31.72 16.74 16.95
C MET A 138 -30.96 16.69 15.63
N ASN A 139 -29.85 17.43 15.50
CA ASN A 139 -29.05 17.42 14.29
C ASN A 139 -28.27 16.10 14.13
N ASP A 140 -27.65 15.63 15.20
CA ASP A 140 -26.89 14.38 15.21
C ASP A 140 -27.79 13.16 14.98
N GLN A 141 -29.00 13.16 15.56
CA GLN A 141 -29.99 12.11 15.29
C GLN A 141 -30.37 12.06 13.81
N ARG A 142 -30.57 13.22 13.16
CA ARG A 142 -30.88 13.27 11.72
C ARG A 142 -29.71 12.77 10.89
N ASN A 143 -28.48 13.20 11.21
CA ASN A 143 -27.27 12.75 10.53
C ASN A 143 -27.08 11.22 10.65
N LEU A 144 -27.20 10.68 11.86
CA LEU A 144 -27.11 9.24 12.09
C LEU A 144 -28.19 8.48 11.31
N THR A 145 -29.44 8.96 11.32
CA THR A 145 -30.54 8.33 10.59
C THR A 145 -30.30 8.38 9.07
N ALA A 146 -29.77 9.48 8.55
CA ALA A 146 -29.39 9.61 7.14
C ALA A 146 -28.33 8.58 6.76
N TYR A 147 -27.31 8.39 7.60
CA TYR A 147 -26.29 7.37 7.35
C TYR A 147 -26.82 5.93 7.47
N LEU A 148 -27.66 5.61 8.47
CA LEU A 148 -28.25 4.27 8.61
C LEU A 148 -29.09 3.86 7.38
N LYS A 149 -29.67 4.82 6.67
CA LYS A 149 -30.34 4.59 5.36
C LYS A 149 -29.39 4.15 4.25
N ARG A 150 -28.11 4.51 4.35
CA ARG A 150 -27.05 4.16 3.38
C ARG A 150 -26.12 3.05 3.84
N LEU A 151 -26.12 2.71 5.14
CA LEU A 151 -25.15 1.81 5.77
C LEU A 151 -24.97 0.48 5.03
N ALA A 152 -26.08 -0.14 4.60
CA ALA A 152 -26.03 -1.43 3.90
C ALA A 152 -25.40 -1.37 2.50
N ASP A 153 -25.41 -0.17 1.90
CA ASP A 153 -24.88 0.12 0.57
C ASP A 153 -23.44 0.67 0.63
N GLU A 154 -22.94 0.98 1.84
CA GLU A 154 -21.61 1.55 2.06
C GLU A 154 -20.57 0.44 2.26
N ARG A 155 -20.34 -0.35 1.22
CA ARG A 155 -19.28 -1.38 1.19
C ARG A 155 -18.02 -0.81 0.56
N ASP A 156 -16.87 -1.28 1.03
CA ASP A 156 -15.63 -1.03 0.31
C ASP A 156 -15.69 -1.69 -1.06
N PRO A 157 -15.47 -0.92 -2.14
CA PRO A 157 -15.35 -1.47 -3.48
C PRO A 157 -14.41 -2.68 -3.52
N GLY A 158 -14.77 -3.70 -4.29
CA GLY A 158 -13.91 -4.86 -4.50
C GLY A 158 -13.88 -5.85 -3.32
N LEU A 159 -14.61 -5.61 -2.24
CA LEU A 159 -14.75 -6.55 -1.12
C LEU A 159 -16.17 -7.11 -1.05
N ASN A 160 -16.29 -8.40 -1.36
CA ASN A 160 -17.55 -9.16 -1.27
C ASN A 160 -17.42 -10.30 -0.23
N PRO A 161 -18.53 -10.97 0.14
CA PRO A 161 -18.48 -12.12 1.04
C PRO A 161 -17.57 -13.26 0.56
N ASP A 162 -17.42 -13.43 -0.75
CA ASP A 162 -16.72 -14.53 -1.43
C ASP A 162 -15.55 -14.08 -2.33
N SER A 163 -15.36 -12.78 -2.54
CA SER A 163 -14.28 -12.26 -3.40
C SER A 163 -13.57 -11.04 -2.83
N LEU A 164 -12.27 -10.93 -3.08
CA LEU A 164 -11.43 -9.76 -2.83
C LEU A 164 -10.77 -9.32 -4.14
N HIS A 165 -11.03 -8.11 -4.62
CA HIS A 165 -10.54 -7.61 -5.91
C HIS A 165 -9.38 -6.64 -5.71
N LEU A 166 -8.24 -6.97 -6.30
CA LEU A 166 -7.01 -6.18 -6.27
C LEU A 166 -6.75 -5.58 -7.65
N GLY A 167 -6.12 -4.40 -7.67
CA GLY A 167 -5.66 -3.73 -8.88
C GLY A 167 -4.15 -3.53 -8.88
N THR A 168 -3.55 -3.47 -10.07
CA THR A 168 -2.16 -3.04 -10.22
C THR A 168 -1.93 -2.42 -11.59
N LEU A 169 -0.96 -1.50 -11.66
CA LEU A 169 -0.51 -0.86 -12.89
C LEU A 169 0.87 -1.41 -13.23
N LEU A 170 0.98 -2.10 -14.36
CA LEU A 170 2.23 -2.73 -14.80
C LEU A 170 2.48 -2.43 -16.28
N PRO A 171 3.63 -1.87 -16.66
CA PRO A 171 3.93 -1.55 -18.06
C PRO A 171 3.95 -2.83 -18.88
N SER A 172 3.21 -2.86 -19.99
CA SER A 172 3.24 -3.99 -20.93
C SER A 172 4.08 -3.70 -22.17
N THR A 173 4.45 -2.43 -22.36
CA THR A 173 5.30 -1.95 -23.45
C THR A 173 6.39 -1.01 -22.93
N GLY A 174 7.36 -0.69 -23.79
CA GLY A 174 8.46 0.22 -23.45
C GLY A 174 9.55 -0.41 -22.59
N ALA A 175 10.40 0.46 -22.01
CA ALA A 175 11.64 0.08 -21.35
C ALA A 175 11.44 -0.74 -20.06
N LEU A 176 10.24 -0.72 -19.46
CA LEU A 176 9.91 -1.44 -18.23
C LEU A 176 8.99 -2.66 -18.45
N SER A 177 8.84 -3.11 -19.70
CA SER A 177 7.91 -4.19 -20.04
C SER A 177 8.33 -5.55 -19.48
N GLU A 178 9.63 -5.85 -19.40
CA GLU A 178 10.14 -7.08 -18.81
C GLU A 178 9.95 -7.11 -17.29
N GLU A 179 10.17 -5.98 -16.62
CA GLU A 179 9.89 -5.77 -15.21
C GLU A 179 8.39 -5.91 -14.92
N GLY A 180 7.54 -5.27 -15.73
CA GLY A 180 6.09 -5.38 -15.66
C GLY A 180 5.62 -6.83 -15.80
N ALA A 181 6.15 -7.57 -16.78
CA ALA A 181 5.86 -8.99 -16.97
C ALA A 181 6.31 -9.84 -15.77
N THR A 182 7.50 -9.55 -15.21
CA THR A 182 8.03 -10.24 -14.03
C THR A 182 7.12 -10.05 -12.82
N VAL A 183 6.71 -8.81 -12.54
CA VAL A 183 5.80 -8.50 -11.42
C VAL A 183 4.42 -9.13 -11.66
N ALA A 184 3.89 -9.07 -12.87
CA ALA A 184 2.61 -9.69 -13.21
C ALA A 184 2.62 -11.20 -12.92
N ALA A 185 3.70 -11.89 -13.27
CA ALA A 185 3.88 -13.32 -13.02
C ALA A 185 3.90 -13.63 -11.50
N VAL A 186 4.63 -12.83 -10.70
CA VAL A 186 4.68 -12.99 -9.24
C VAL A 186 3.31 -12.77 -8.59
N LEU A 187 2.59 -11.71 -8.99
CA LEU A 187 1.26 -11.42 -8.47
C LEU A 187 0.24 -12.49 -8.85
N ARG A 188 0.21 -12.92 -10.12
CA ARG A 188 -0.67 -14.01 -10.57
C ARG A 188 -0.37 -15.32 -9.85
N GLY A 189 0.91 -15.68 -9.68
CA GLY A 189 1.33 -16.87 -8.94
C GLY A 189 0.92 -16.82 -7.46
N SER A 190 1.05 -15.65 -6.83
CA SER A 190 0.64 -15.44 -5.44
C SER A 190 -0.87 -15.55 -5.26
N VAL A 191 -1.65 -14.93 -6.16
CA VAL A 191 -3.12 -15.03 -6.17
C VAL A 191 -3.56 -16.48 -6.35
N ALA A 192 -2.98 -17.20 -7.32
CA ALA A 192 -3.29 -18.60 -7.56
C ALA A 192 -3.03 -19.45 -6.31
N ARG A 193 -1.86 -19.29 -5.68
CA ARG A 193 -1.51 -20.03 -4.46
C ARG A 193 -2.45 -19.73 -3.29
N ILE A 194 -2.81 -18.46 -3.07
CA ILE A 194 -3.76 -18.08 -2.00
C ILE A 194 -5.13 -18.72 -2.26
N ASN A 195 -5.61 -18.65 -3.50
CA ASN A 195 -6.90 -19.23 -3.90
C ASN A 195 -6.92 -20.76 -3.78
N GLU A 196 -5.84 -21.45 -4.19
CA GLU A 196 -5.66 -22.90 -4.01
C GLU A 196 -5.78 -23.34 -2.55
N THR A 197 -5.40 -22.47 -1.60
CA THR A 197 -5.52 -22.72 -0.15
C THR A 197 -6.84 -22.27 0.47
N GLY A 198 -7.84 -21.92 -0.34
CA GLY A 198 -9.18 -21.52 0.12
C GLY A 198 -9.40 -20.02 0.26
N GLY A 199 -8.47 -19.20 -0.23
CA GLY A 199 -8.58 -17.74 -0.17
C GLY A 199 -8.31 -17.15 1.23
N ILE A 200 -8.71 -15.91 1.45
CA ILE A 200 -8.57 -15.23 2.75
C ILE A 200 -9.95 -15.11 3.39
N HIS A 201 -10.15 -15.76 4.55
CA HIS A 201 -11.46 -15.85 5.21
C HIS A 201 -12.58 -16.38 4.29
N GLY A 202 -12.23 -17.25 3.34
CA GLY A 202 -13.14 -17.80 2.32
C GLY A 202 -13.31 -16.95 1.06
N ARG A 203 -12.65 -15.78 0.98
CA ARG A 203 -12.69 -14.89 -0.19
C ARG A 203 -11.63 -15.25 -1.21
N GLN A 204 -12.05 -15.49 -2.45
CA GLN A 204 -11.16 -15.69 -3.59
C GLN A 204 -10.60 -14.36 -4.08
N LEU A 205 -9.30 -14.30 -4.34
CA LEU A 205 -8.64 -13.11 -4.86
C LEU A 205 -8.85 -13.01 -6.37
N ARG A 206 -9.24 -11.82 -6.83
CA ARG A 206 -9.25 -11.40 -8.23
C ARG A 206 -8.21 -10.31 -8.41
N LEU A 207 -7.51 -10.30 -9.55
CA LEU A 207 -6.49 -9.32 -9.86
C LEU A 207 -6.75 -8.72 -11.25
N THR A 208 -6.96 -7.40 -11.32
CA THR A 208 -6.93 -6.64 -12.57
C THR A 208 -5.56 -6.00 -12.72
N ILE A 209 -4.93 -6.20 -13.89
CA ILE A 209 -3.65 -5.60 -14.27
C ILE A 209 -3.94 -4.69 -15.46
N LEU A 210 -3.67 -3.38 -15.33
CA LEU A 210 -3.75 -2.43 -16.44
C LEU A 210 -2.36 -1.91 -16.79
N ASP A 211 -2.15 -1.56 -18.07
CA ASP A 211 -0.96 -0.85 -18.52
C ASP A 211 -1.13 0.65 -18.23
N PRO A 212 -0.21 1.30 -17.49
CA PRO A 212 -0.25 2.74 -17.28
C PRO A 212 0.04 3.56 -18.55
N GLY A 213 0.52 2.95 -19.64
CA GLY A 213 0.87 3.65 -20.87
C GLY A 213 2.18 4.45 -20.76
N PRO A 214 2.54 5.20 -21.82
CA PRO A 214 3.85 5.83 -21.94
C PRO A 214 3.98 7.14 -21.15
N ASP A 215 2.86 7.75 -20.76
CA ASP A 215 2.85 9.08 -20.16
C ASP A 215 1.95 9.16 -18.91
N ARG A 216 2.03 10.31 -18.24
CA ARG A 216 1.30 10.56 -17.00
C ARG A 216 -0.22 10.57 -17.21
N ALA A 217 -0.71 11.13 -18.32
CA ALA A 217 -2.15 11.23 -18.55
C ALA A 217 -2.77 9.84 -18.79
N SER A 218 -2.10 8.98 -19.57
CA SER A 218 -2.52 7.58 -19.71
C SER A 218 -2.47 6.83 -18.37
N ALA A 219 -1.46 7.11 -17.53
CA ALA A 219 -1.30 6.43 -16.26
C ALA A 219 -2.39 6.85 -15.26
N GLU A 220 -2.74 8.14 -15.23
CA GLU A 220 -3.84 8.67 -14.45
C GLU A 220 -5.17 8.05 -14.89
N GLN A 221 -5.42 7.94 -16.21
CA GLN A 221 -6.62 7.28 -16.73
C GLN A 221 -6.69 5.79 -16.33
N ALA A 222 -5.57 5.06 -16.39
CA ALA A 222 -5.52 3.67 -15.98
C ALA A 222 -5.76 3.51 -14.46
N LEU A 223 -5.22 4.42 -13.64
CA LEU A 223 -5.49 4.46 -12.21
C LEU A 223 -6.97 4.73 -11.92
N ASP A 224 -7.55 5.73 -12.58
CA ASP A 224 -8.97 6.09 -12.43
C ASP A 224 -9.86 4.94 -12.91
N GLN A 225 -9.48 4.19 -13.95
CA GLN A 225 -10.18 2.96 -14.35
C GLN A 225 -10.15 1.88 -13.24
N LEU A 226 -8.99 1.65 -12.59
CA LEU A 226 -8.91 0.70 -11.48
C LEU A 226 -9.81 1.11 -10.30
N ILE A 227 -9.83 2.40 -9.98
CA ILE A 227 -10.57 2.93 -8.83
C ILE A 227 -12.07 3.00 -9.13
N ASP A 228 -12.46 3.61 -10.26
CA ASP A 228 -13.84 3.99 -10.53
C ASP A 228 -14.61 2.93 -11.31
N GLN A 229 -13.97 2.21 -12.23
CA GLN A 229 -14.67 1.23 -13.09
C GLN A 229 -14.51 -0.20 -12.56
N GLU A 230 -13.27 -0.61 -12.31
CA GLU A 230 -12.95 -1.93 -11.76
C GLU A 230 -13.28 -2.02 -10.26
N GLN A 231 -13.39 -0.87 -9.58
CA GLN A 231 -13.83 -0.78 -8.18
C GLN A 231 -12.97 -1.68 -7.28
N VAL A 232 -11.64 -1.62 -7.43
CA VAL A 232 -10.72 -2.48 -6.69
C VAL A 232 -10.70 -2.13 -5.20
N PHE A 233 -10.49 -3.14 -4.35
CA PHE A 233 -10.38 -2.94 -2.90
C PHE A 233 -9.06 -2.28 -2.50
N ALA A 234 -7.96 -2.73 -3.10
CA ALA A 234 -6.62 -2.21 -2.84
C ALA A 234 -5.76 -2.32 -4.09
N LEU A 235 -4.77 -1.43 -4.18
CA LEU A 235 -3.69 -1.55 -5.14
C LEU A 235 -2.55 -2.39 -4.57
N ILE A 236 -1.93 -3.22 -5.42
CA ILE A 236 -0.87 -4.12 -5.02
C ILE A 236 0.31 -4.04 -5.97
N ALA A 237 1.49 -3.71 -5.44
CA ALA A 237 2.74 -3.68 -6.17
C ALA A 237 2.73 -3.00 -7.56
N PRO A 238 2.15 -1.79 -7.71
CA PRO A 238 2.20 -1.08 -8.98
C PRO A 238 3.64 -0.68 -9.34
N LEU A 239 3.95 -0.73 -10.64
CA LEU A 239 5.16 -0.20 -11.24
C LEU A 239 4.75 0.90 -12.24
N ALA A 240 4.50 2.10 -11.74
CA ALA A 240 4.05 3.22 -12.57
C ALA A 240 4.81 4.52 -12.20
N PRO A 241 6.09 4.64 -12.60
CA PRO A 241 6.93 5.80 -12.22
C PRO A 241 6.31 7.16 -12.57
N ALA A 242 5.50 7.22 -13.65
CA ALA A 242 4.79 8.43 -14.06
C ALA A 242 3.80 8.98 -13.00
N LEU A 243 3.43 8.18 -12.00
CA LEU A 243 2.48 8.52 -10.95
C LEU A 243 3.12 8.66 -9.55
N ASP A 244 4.44 8.53 -9.40
CA ASP A 244 5.09 8.45 -8.08
C ASP A 244 4.77 9.67 -7.16
N ASN A 245 4.52 10.84 -7.75
CA ASN A 245 4.14 12.06 -7.01
C ASN A 245 2.61 12.27 -6.86
N GLU A 246 1.79 11.47 -7.54
CA GLU A 246 0.34 11.67 -7.66
C GLU A 246 -0.47 10.57 -6.96
N LEU A 247 0.15 9.42 -6.69
CA LEU A 247 -0.50 8.31 -6.01
C LEU A 247 -1.02 8.71 -4.63
N ALA A 248 -0.21 9.40 -3.81
CA ALA A 248 -0.60 9.79 -2.45
C ALA A 248 -1.90 10.60 -2.41
N PRO A 249 -2.01 11.78 -3.05
CA PRO A 249 -3.23 12.58 -2.98
C PRO A 249 -4.45 11.89 -3.60
N ARG A 250 -4.28 11.15 -4.70
CA ARG A 250 -5.39 10.43 -5.37
C ARG A 250 -5.93 9.29 -4.51
N LEU A 251 -5.05 8.49 -3.93
CA LEU A 251 -5.44 7.36 -3.09
C LEU A 251 -6.04 7.80 -1.77
N GLU A 252 -5.56 8.91 -1.19
CA GLU A 252 -6.19 9.52 -0.01
C GLU A 252 -7.60 10.00 -0.32
N HIS A 253 -7.80 10.66 -1.46
CA HIS A 253 -9.12 11.09 -1.90
C HIS A 253 -10.07 9.93 -2.15
N ALA A 254 -9.61 8.88 -2.84
CA ALA A 254 -10.39 7.68 -3.14
C ALA A 254 -10.54 6.73 -1.94
N GLY A 255 -9.75 6.93 -0.89
CA GLY A 255 -9.68 6.05 0.26
C GLY A 255 -9.17 4.65 -0.07
N VAL A 256 -8.32 4.46 -1.09
CA VAL A 256 -7.86 3.15 -1.58
C VAL A 256 -6.47 2.82 -1.04
N PRO A 257 -6.30 1.75 -0.24
CA PRO A 257 -4.98 1.32 0.23
C PRO A 257 -4.10 0.85 -0.92
N LEU A 258 -2.80 1.15 -0.84
CA LEU A 258 -1.76 0.64 -1.73
C LEU A 258 -0.69 -0.06 -0.90
N ILE A 259 -0.41 -1.33 -1.24
CA ILE A 259 0.62 -2.13 -0.59
C ILE A 259 1.78 -2.39 -1.55
N GLY A 260 2.94 -1.85 -1.16
CA GLY A 260 4.25 -2.00 -1.73
C GLY A 260 4.43 -1.49 -3.15
N PRO A 261 4.33 -0.17 -3.38
CA PRO A 261 4.69 0.42 -4.67
C PRO A 261 6.12 0.02 -5.04
N LEU A 262 6.35 -0.33 -6.31
CA LEU A 262 7.65 -0.75 -6.81
C LEU A 262 8.42 0.41 -7.45
N SER A 263 8.21 1.64 -6.95
CA SER A 263 8.92 2.82 -7.43
C SER A 263 10.43 2.63 -7.28
N LEU A 264 11.18 3.03 -8.31
CA LEU A 264 12.64 3.01 -8.30
C LEU A 264 13.23 4.14 -7.44
N GLN A 265 12.47 5.21 -7.17
CA GLN A 265 12.86 6.32 -6.30
C GLN A 265 12.28 6.20 -4.88
N GLY A 266 11.19 5.44 -4.69
CA GLY A 266 10.38 5.45 -3.47
C GLY A 266 9.35 6.58 -3.49
N THR A 267 8.35 6.55 -2.61
CA THR A 267 7.31 7.59 -2.66
C THR A 267 7.82 8.94 -2.14
N ALA A 268 7.50 10.00 -2.87
CA ALA A 268 7.93 11.36 -2.51
C ALA A 268 7.13 11.95 -1.33
N GLN A 269 5.93 11.42 -1.07
CA GLN A 269 4.97 11.93 -0.10
C GLN A 269 4.46 10.79 0.79
N LEU A 270 4.53 11.02 2.10
CA LEU A 270 3.93 10.10 3.07
C LEU A 270 2.41 10.13 2.93
N SER A 271 1.80 8.95 2.84
CA SER A 271 0.34 8.81 2.79
C SER A 271 -0.15 7.80 3.81
N ARG A 272 -1.34 8.03 4.39
CA ARG A 272 -2.00 7.02 5.23
C ARG A 272 -2.32 5.74 4.45
N GLN A 273 -2.49 5.84 3.14
CA GLN A 273 -2.95 4.75 2.29
C GLN A 273 -1.82 3.86 1.78
N ILE A 274 -0.58 4.35 1.76
CA ILE A 274 0.55 3.69 1.10
C ILE A 274 1.42 3.01 2.15
N PHE A 275 1.68 1.71 1.98
CA PHE A 275 2.59 0.94 2.81
C PHE A 275 3.74 0.38 1.98
N GLU A 276 4.96 0.79 2.25
CA GLU A 276 6.17 0.39 1.52
C GLU A 276 6.94 -0.68 2.30
N PRO A 277 7.01 -1.94 1.84
CA PRO A 277 7.75 -2.99 2.53
C PRO A 277 9.26 -2.77 2.49
N LEU A 278 9.78 -2.30 1.35
CA LEU A 278 11.21 -2.14 1.09
C LEU A 278 11.64 -0.67 1.24
N PRO A 279 12.92 -0.40 1.53
CA PRO A 279 13.44 0.97 1.64
C PRO A 279 13.41 1.71 0.31
N GLY A 280 13.05 3.00 0.35
CA GLY A 280 13.16 3.92 -0.78
C GLY A 280 14.61 4.24 -1.14
N LEU A 281 14.80 5.00 -2.23
CA LEU A 281 16.13 5.41 -2.69
C LEU A 281 16.84 6.27 -1.64
N ARG A 282 16.10 7.15 -0.95
CA ARG A 282 16.64 8.02 0.09
C ARG A 282 17.31 7.22 1.20
N GLU A 283 16.62 6.24 1.77
CA GLU A 283 17.12 5.42 2.89
C GLU A 283 18.36 4.64 2.49
N GLN A 284 18.37 4.10 1.26
CA GLN A 284 19.50 3.38 0.69
C GLN A 284 20.72 4.28 0.47
N MET A 285 20.53 5.50 -0.05
CA MET A 285 21.61 6.48 -0.23
C MET A 285 22.20 6.94 1.12
N ILE A 286 21.34 7.16 2.12
CA ILE A 286 21.79 7.49 3.48
C ILE A 286 22.59 6.34 4.09
N ALA A 287 22.18 5.08 3.90
CA ALA A 287 22.92 3.92 4.38
C ALA A 287 24.33 3.85 3.75
N LEU A 288 24.45 4.09 2.45
CA LEU A 288 25.74 4.18 1.75
C LEU A 288 26.60 5.32 2.28
N ALA A 289 26.02 6.50 2.49
CA ALA A 289 26.73 7.65 3.04
C ALA A 289 27.27 7.38 4.45
N ASN A 290 26.46 6.79 5.32
CA ASN A 290 26.87 6.41 6.68
C ASN A 290 27.99 5.37 6.68
N TYR A 291 27.90 4.36 5.80
CA TYR A 291 28.97 3.38 5.64
C TYR A 291 30.26 4.04 5.13
N ALA A 292 30.19 4.85 4.08
CA ALA A 292 31.35 5.49 3.48
C ALA A 292 32.07 6.44 4.46
N ALA A 293 31.29 7.21 5.23
CA ALA A 293 31.79 8.11 6.27
C ALA A 293 32.59 7.35 7.35
N THR A 294 32.04 6.24 7.83
CA THR A 294 32.61 5.46 8.94
C THR A 294 33.73 4.52 8.51
N SER A 295 33.63 3.93 7.32
CA SER A 295 34.48 2.80 6.89
C SER A 295 35.49 3.16 5.81
N LEU A 296 35.19 4.14 4.94
CA LEU A 296 36.04 4.49 3.78
C LEU A 296 36.84 5.79 3.97
N ARG A 297 36.56 6.55 5.05
CA ARG A 297 37.23 7.84 5.36
C ARG A 297 37.21 8.81 4.17
N VAL A 298 36.05 8.95 3.52
CA VAL A 298 35.90 9.76 2.29
C VAL A 298 35.41 11.19 2.52
N LEU A 299 34.98 11.53 3.74
CA LEU A 299 34.34 12.81 4.08
C LEU A 299 35.11 14.07 3.64
N GLN A 300 36.45 14.00 3.64
CA GLN A 300 37.32 15.15 3.38
C GLN A 300 37.53 15.45 1.87
N GLY A 301 37.08 14.57 0.98
CA GLY A 301 37.25 14.73 -0.47
C GLY A 301 36.05 15.38 -1.15
N PRO A 302 36.23 15.98 -2.35
CA PRO A 302 35.09 16.48 -3.13
C PRO A 302 34.11 15.36 -3.46
N THR A 303 32.82 15.65 -3.36
CA THR A 303 31.75 14.67 -3.54
C THR A 303 30.81 15.11 -4.65
N LEU A 304 30.52 14.18 -5.56
CA LEU A 304 29.61 14.40 -6.67
C LEU A 304 28.32 13.63 -6.44
N ILE A 305 27.19 14.24 -6.76
CA ILE A 305 25.92 13.55 -6.98
C ILE A 305 25.57 13.71 -8.46
N ALA A 306 25.56 12.59 -9.19
CA ALA A 306 25.22 12.55 -10.61
C ALA A 306 23.79 12.01 -10.79
N TYR A 307 22.95 12.71 -11.55
CA TYR A 307 21.53 12.38 -11.72
C TYR A 307 21.00 12.84 -13.10
N PRO A 308 19.99 12.16 -13.70
CA PRO A 308 19.32 12.64 -14.91
C PRO A 308 18.69 14.00 -14.67
N ASP A 309 18.67 14.89 -15.66
CA ASP A 309 18.01 16.20 -15.51
C ASP A 309 16.48 16.16 -15.58
N GLU A 310 15.88 15.39 -14.68
CA GLU A 310 14.45 15.22 -14.53
C GLU A 310 13.99 15.81 -13.19
N PRO A 311 12.81 16.44 -13.11
CA PRO A 311 12.36 17.11 -11.88
C PRO A 311 12.40 16.22 -10.62
N GLY A 312 11.97 14.96 -10.73
CA GLY A 312 11.99 14.02 -9.60
C GLY A 312 13.40 13.62 -9.15
N GLN A 313 14.30 13.39 -10.10
CA GLN A 313 15.70 13.05 -9.83
C GLN A 313 16.47 14.24 -9.25
N ARG A 314 16.20 15.45 -9.75
CA ARG A 314 16.76 16.69 -9.22
C ARG A 314 16.38 16.88 -7.75
N LEU A 315 15.10 16.71 -7.41
CA LEU A 315 14.63 16.80 -6.02
C LEU A 315 15.29 15.74 -5.12
N ALA A 316 15.44 14.50 -5.60
CA ALA A 316 16.13 13.45 -4.86
C ALA A 316 17.62 13.77 -4.64
N ALA A 317 18.30 14.31 -5.66
CA ALA A 317 19.68 14.74 -5.59
C ALA A 317 19.88 15.91 -4.61
N GLU A 318 19.01 16.91 -4.63
CA GLU A 318 19.03 18.04 -3.70
C GLU A 318 18.84 17.58 -2.25
N LYS A 319 17.86 16.69 -1.98
CA LYS A 319 17.65 16.12 -0.66
C LYS A 319 18.86 15.32 -0.17
N LEU A 320 19.49 14.54 -1.05
CA LEU A 320 20.72 13.83 -0.72
C LEU A 320 21.87 14.80 -0.46
N ALA A 321 22.03 15.85 -1.27
CA ALA A 321 23.06 16.86 -1.10
C ALA A 321 22.95 17.56 0.26
N GLN A 322 21.73 17.96 0.64
CA GLN A 322 21.46 18.54 1.94
C GLN A 322 21.86 17.58 3.07
N TYR A 323 21.43 16.32 2.99
CA TYR A 323 21.81 15.31 3.98
C TYR A 323 23.33 15.13 4.08
N LEU A 324 24.05 15.04 2.96
CA LEU A 324 25.50 14.89 2.96
C LEU A 324 26.19 16.11 3.60
N GLN A 325 25.75 17.32 3.28
CA GLN A 325 26.29 18.56 3.85
C GLN A 325 26.08 18.62 5.36
N ASP A 326 24.87 18.30 5.83
CA ASP A 326 24.53 18.25 7.26
C ASP A 326 25.35 17.19 8.03
N ASN A 327 25.88 16.19 7.31
CA ASN A 327 26.71 15.11 7.86
C ASN A 327 28.20 15.25 7.47
N ALA A 328 28.67 16.50 7.34
CA ALA A 328 30.08 16.88 7.22
C ALA A 328 30.80 16.41 5.93
N TRP A 329 30.07 16.01 4.89
CA TRP A 329 30.66 15.77 3.57
C TRP A 329 31.10 17.08 2.92
N GLN A 330 32.31 17.10 2.38
CA GLN A 330 32.92 18.32 1.84
C GLN A 330 32.66 18.50 0.33
N LYS A 331 32.50 19.76 -0.09
CA LYS A 331 32.40 20.19 -1.50
C LYS A 331 31.41 19.34 -2.31
N VAL A 332 30.20 19.13 -1.76
CA VAL A 332 29.12 18.40 -2.43
C VAL A 332 28.66 19.19 -3.65
N ARG A 333 28.76 18.59 -4.84
CA ARG A 333 28.34 19.17 -6.13
C ARG A 333 27.27 18.31 -6.76
N LEU A 334 26.23 18.97 -7.26
CA LEU A 334 25.18 18.37 -8.08
C LEU A 334 25.60 18.45 -9.55
N GLN A 335 25.48 17.35 -10.28
CA GLN A 335 25.71 17.29 -11.71
C GLN A 335 24.53 16.61 -12.42
N PRO A 336 23.66 17.39 -13.05
CA PRO A 336 22.70 16.83 -13.99
C PRO A 336 23.45 16.24 -15.19
N TYR A 337 22.92 15.16 -15.76
CA TYR A 337 23.30 14.68 -17.08
C TYR A 337 22.07 14.51 -17.96
N GLU A 338 22.16 15.00 -19.19
CA GLU A 338 21.18 14.82 -20.27
C GLU A 338 21.74 13.88 -21.34
N SER A 339 23.05 13.94 -21.58
CA SER A 339 23.63 13.35 -22.78
C SER A 339 24.96 12.62 -22.57
N ALA A 340 25.36 11.90 -23.61
CA ALA A 340 26.66 11.26 -23.67
C ALA A 340 27.85 12.25 -23.73
N GLN A 341 27.59 13.57 -23.75
CA GLN A 341 28.58 14.61 -24.06
C GLN A 341 28.81 15.60 -22.92
N ASP A 342 28.02 15.54 -21.84
CA ASP A 342 28.14 16.50 -20.74
C ASP A 342 29.50 16.36 -20.04
N GLU A 343 30.13 17.51 -19.74
CA GLU A 343 31.39 17.56 -19.00
C GLU A 343 31.20 17.02 -17.58
N LEU A 344 32.05 16.08 -17.18
CA LEU A 344 32.04 15.55 -15.83
C LEU A 344 32.96 16.38 -14.92
N PRO A 345 32.50 16.81 -13.73
CA PRO A 345 33.35 17.51 -12.79
C PRO A 345 34.41 16.55 -12.24
N LEU A 346 35.62 16.72 -12.77
CA LEU A 346 36.81 15.97 -12.41
C LEU A 346 37.26 16.29 -10.97
N GLY A 347 37.90 15.31 -10.32
CA GLY A 347 38.58 15.47 -9.03
C GLY A 347 37.74 15.06 -7.82
N SER A 348 36.60 14.43 -8.04
CA SER A 348 35.76 13.87 -6.97
C SER A 348 36.41 12.63 -6.36
N ARG A 349 36.33 12.49 -5.04
CA ARG A 349 36.75 11.27 -4.31
C ARG A 349 35.62 10.25 -4.20
N SER A 350 34.39 10.75 -4.24
CA SER A 350 33.16 10.00 -4.06
C SER A 350 32.11 10.47 -5.06
N VAL A 351 31.38 9.54 -5.64
CA VAL A 351 30.26 9.81 -6.55
C VAL A 351 29.05 9.01 -6.09
N PHE A 352 27.98 9.70 -5.71
CA PHE A 352 26.66 9.11 -5.56
C PHE A 352 25.94 9.21 -6.90
N TYR A 353 25.38 8.10 -7.37
CA TYR A 353 24.68 8.03 -8.63
C TYR A 353 23.20 7.73 -8.41
N LEU A 354 22.35 8.55 -9.03
CA LEU A 354 20.92 8.35 -9.15
C LEU A 354 20.60 8.22 -10.64
N GLY A 355 19.88 7.19 -11.08
CA GLY A 355 19.59 7.03 -12.51
C GLY A 355 19.43 5.59 -12.96
N SER A 356 19.92 5.28 -14.15
CA SER A 356 19.78 3.99 -14.83
C SER A 356 21.10 3.22 -14.94
N SER A 357 21.03 1.91 -15.21
CA SER A 357 22.21 1.07 -15.32
C SER A 357 23.15 1.52 -16.43
N GLY A 358 22.61 1.86 -17.60
CA GLY A 358 23.41 2.32 -18.73
C GLY A 358 24.06 3.67 -18.46
N GLY A 359 23.38 4.56 -17.73
CA GLY A 359 23.98 5.84 -17.31
C GLY A 359 25.11 5.63 -16.31
N PHE A 360 24.97 4.68 -15.39
CA PHE A 360 26.01 4.34 -14.42
C PHE A 360 27.28 3.79 -15.08
N SER A 361 27.12 2.83 -16.01
CA SER A 361 28.25 2.24 -16.74
C SER A 361 29.00 3.32 -17.55
N ARG A 362 28.28 4.15 -18.30
CA ARG A 362 28.87 5.27 -19.08
C ARG A 362 29.59 6.29 -18.20
N LEU A 363 29.03 6.61 -17.03
CA LEU A 363 29.68 7.51 -16.07
C LEU A 363 31.02 6.93 -15.60
N ALA A 364 31.04 5.65 -15.25
CA ALA A 364 32.26 4.97 -14.82
C ALA A 364 33.32 4.91 -15.95
N GLU A 365 32.92 4.59 -17.18
CA GLU A 365 33.80 4.61 -18.36
C GLU A 365 34.47 5.98 -18.54
N ARG A 366 33.71 7.07 -18.49
CA ARG A 366 34.28 8.42 -18.65
C ARG A 366 35.22 8.80 -17.52
N LEU A 367 34.87 8.48 -16.28
CA LEU A 367 35.74 8.71 -15.14
C LEU A 367 37.07 7.99 -15.33
N GLN A 368 37.05 6.71 -15.74
CA GLN A 368 38.28 5.96 -16.00
C GLN A 368 39.08 6.53 -17.19
N MET A 369 38.43 6.92 -18.30
CA MET A 369 39.11 7.58 -19.43
C MET A 369 39.77 8.90 -19.03
N ALA A 370 39.19 9.63 -18.08
CA ALA A 370 39.79 10.83 -17.49
C ALA A 370 40.87 10.53 -16.43
N GLY A 371 41.27 9.26 -16.25
CA GLY A 371 42.26 8.83 -15.26
C GLY A 371 41.76 8.86 -13.82
N GLN A 372 40.44 8.86 -13.60
CA GLN A 372 39.81 8.95 -12.29
C GLN A 372 39.06 7.69 -11.92
N VAL A 373 39.24 7.25 -10.68
CA VAL A 373 38.58 6.07 -10.12
C VAL A 373 38.04 6.41 -8.73
N PRO A 374 37.04 7.31 -8.60
CA PRO A 374 36.42 7.59 -7.32
C PRO A 374 35.70 6.36 -6.75
N TYR A 375 35.29 6.44 -5.48
CA TYR A 375 34.29 5.49 -4.97
C TYR A 375 32.92 5.80 -5.59
N LEU A 376 32.26 4.78 -6.12
CA LEU A 376 30.92 4.88 -6.70
C LEU A 376 29.90 4.30 -5.72
N PHE A 377 28.83 5.04 -5.45
CA PHE A 377 27.73 4.66 -4.58
C PHE A 377 26.42 4.70 -5.36
N ALA A 378 25.65 3.61 -5.37
CA ALA A 378 24.36 3.52 -6.05
C ALA A 378 23.43 2.52 -5.37
N ALA A 379 22.12 2.64 -5.57
CA ALA A 379 21.19 1.60 -5.15
C ALA A 379 21.25 0.44 -6.16
N SER A 380 21.23 -0.80 -5.68
CA SER A 380 21.40 -1.99 -6.53
C SER A 380 20.35 -2.09 -7.64
N ASN A 381 19.10 -1.73 -7.35
CA ASN A 381 17.99 -1.71 -8.30
C ASN A 381 18.18 -0.71 -9.45
N GLN A 382 18.98 0.34 -9.27
CA GLN A 382 19.25 1.33 -10.31
C GLN A 382 20.28 0.84 -11.34
N VAL A 383 21.21 -0.02 -10.92
CA VAL A 383 22.44 -0.28 -11.70
C VAL A 383 22.68 -1.74 -12.07
N ALA A 384 21.85 -2.67 -11.61
CA ALA A 384 22.09 -4.10 -11.77
C ALA A 384 22.29 -4.56 -13.23
N GLY A 385 21.56 -4.00 -14.19
CA GLY A 385 21.56 -4.47 -15.60
C GLY A 385 22.92 -4.37 -16.31
N ASP A 386 23.70 -3.33 -16.05
CA ASP A 386 24.97 -3.04 -16.72
C ASP A 386 26.15 -3.01 -15.75
N LEU A 387 25.96 -3.45 -14.51
CA LEU A 387 26.98 -3.38 -13.46
C LEU A 387 28.28 -4.10 -13.84
N LEU A 388 28.18 -5.23 -14.56
CA LEU A 388 29.35 -6.01 -14.99
C LEU A 388 30.10 -5.36 -16.18
N GLN A 389 29.52 -4.35 -16.82
CA GLN A 389 30.18 -3.56 -17.86
C GLN A 389 31.03 -2.43 -17.27
N VAL A 390 30.89 -2.15 -15.95
CA VAL A 390 31.70 -1.15 -15.27
C VAL A 390 33.19 -1.50 -15.43
N PRO A 391 34.04 -0.53 -15.80
CA PRO A 391 35.46 -0.77 -16.00
C PRO A 391 36.18 -1.35 -14.78
N SER A 392 37.12 -2.27 -15.01
CA SER A 392 37.85 -2.99 -13.94
C SER A 392 38.66 -2.10 -13.01
N GLY A 393 38.97 -0.85 -13.40
CA GLY A 393 39.59 0.16 -12.52
C GLY A 393 38.74 0.52 -11.30
N PHE A 394 37.44 0.22 -11.34
CA PHE A 394 36.52 0.38 -10.22
C PHE A 394 36.34 -0.89 -9.36
N SER A 395 37.11 -1.96 -9.60
CA SER A 395 37.03 -3.17 -8.79
C SER A 395 37.25 -2.83 -7.30
N ARG A 396 36.33 -3.27 -6.44
CA ARG A 396 36.25 -2.95 -5.00
C ARG A 396 36.11 -1.46 -4.68
N ARG A 397 35.69 -0.65 -5.65
CA ARG A 397 35.39 0.78 -5.48
C ARG A 397 33.94 1.12 -5.84
N VAL A 398 33.16 0.15 -6.29
CA VAL A 398 31.69 0.23 -6.39
C VAL A 398 31.06 -0.29 -5.11
N PHE A 399 30.16 0.48 -4.52
CA PHE A 399 29.41 0.14 -3.32
C PHE A 399 27.92 0.29 -3.61
N LEU A 400 27.18 -0.79 -3.38
CA LEU A 400 25.76 -0.91 -3.70
C LEU A 400 24.95 -1.10 -2.44
N ALA A 401 23.85 -0.35 -2.34
CA ALA A 401 22.83 -0.60 -1.32
C ALA A 401 21.89 -1.73 -1.80
N TYR A 402 21.70 -2.72 -0.94
CA TYR A 402 20.75 -3.80 -1.14
C TYR A 402 19.70 -3.78 -0.02
N PRO A 403 18.39 -3.80 -0.33
CA PRO A 403 17.34 -3.85 0.70
C PRO A 403 17.35 -5.19 1.46
N PHE A 404 17.83 -6.25 0.81
CA PHE A 404 18.05 -7.58 1.34
C PHE A 404 19.13 -8.29 0.51
N VAL A 405 19.73 -9.34 1.06
CA VAL A 405 20.72 -10.20 0.41
C VAL A 405 20.34 -11.68 0.60
N PRO A 406 20.91 -12.61 -0.19
CA PRO A 406 20.56 -14.04 -0.08
C PRO A 406 20.78 -14.67 1.31
N SER A 407 21.63 -14.08 2.15
CA SER A 407 21.83 -14.55 3.53
C SER A 407 20.66 -14.22 4.46
N ASP A 408 19.76 -13.31 4.08
CA ASP A 408 18.54 -13.03 4.84
C ASP A 408 17.45 -14.08 4.57
N TRP A 409 17.61 -14.90 3.53
CA TRP A 409 16.58 -15.83 3.11
C TRP A 409 16.53 -17.04 4.04
N THR A 410 15.39 -17.22 4.70
CA THR A 410 15.10 -18.45 5.43
C THR A 410 14.93 -19.61 4.45
N ILE A 411 15.04 -20.85 4.95
CA ILE A 411 14.80 -22.05 4.13
C ILE A 411 13.38 -22.01 3.53
N ALA A 412 12.39 -21.64 4.35
CA ALA A 412 11.00 -21.56 3.92
C ALA A 412 10.78 -20.47 2.86
N GLY A 413 11.33 -19.26 3.06
CA GLY A 413 11.22 -18.16 2.10
C GLY A 413 11.89 -18.49 0.76
N ARG A 414 13.10 -19.06 0.79
CA ARG A 414 13.81 -19.52 -0.41
C ARG A 414 12.99 -20.56 -1.18
N LEU A 415 12.46 -21.58 -0.50
CA LEU A 415 11.63 -22.61 -1.13
C LEU A 415 10.35 -22.02 -1.74
N ALA A 416 9.70 -21.09 -1.04
CA ALA A 416 8.50 -20.42 -1.54
C ALA A 416 8.79 -19.62 -2.82
N LEU A 417 9.89 -18.85 -2.84
CA LEU A 417 10.31 -18.08 -4.02
C LEU A 417 10.71 -19.00 -5.18
N THR A 418 11.45 -20.08 -4.92
CA THR A 418 11.81 -21.07 -5.95
C THR A 418 10.58 -21.73 -6.55
N GLN A 419 9.63 -22.20 -5.74
CA GLN A 419 8.39 -22.79 -6.23
C GLN A 419 7.57 -21.81 -7.08
N LEU A 420 7.51 -20.54 -6.66
CA LEU A 420 6.83 -19.51 -7.42
C LEU A 420 7.50 -19.30 -8.78
N ARG A 421 8.84 -19.21 -8.80
CA ARG A 421 9.64 -19.06 -10.02
C ARG A 421 9.41 -20.22 -10.99
N GLU A 422 9.46 -21.46 -10.50
CA GLU A 422 9.24 -22.65 -11.32
C GLU A 422 7.83 -22.67 -11.94
N ARG A 423 6.78 -22.41 -11.13
CA ARG A 423 5.40 -22.38 -11.61
C ARG A 423 5.16 -21.28 -12.64
N GLN A 424 5.80 -20.13 -12.47
CA GLN A 424 5.64 -18.96 -13.33
C GLN A 424 6.70 -18.87 -14.45
N LYS A 425 7.63 -19.83 -14.52
CA LYS A 425 8.76 -19.86 -15.46
C LYS A 425 9.64 -18.61 -15.39
N LEU A 426 9.88 -18.10 -14.18
CA LEU A 426 10.76 -16.96 -13.92
C LEU A 426 12.18 -17.43 -13.60
N GLY A 427 13.16 -16.68 -14.08
CA GLY A 427 14.56 -16.83 -13.66
C GLY A 427 14.88 -15.99 -12.41
N GLY A 428 16.17 -15.73 -12.22
CA GLY A 428 16.71 -14.96 -11.11
C GLY A 428 16.72 -13.45 -11.32
N GLU A 429 16.34 -13.00 -12.53
CA GLU A 429 16.33 -11.60 -12.95
C GLU A 429 15.33 -10.78 -12.11
N HIS A 430 15.55 -9.47 -12.01
CA HIS A 430 14.65 -8.55 -11.29
C HIS A 430 14.33 -9.00 -9.84
N ALA A 431 15.29 -9.62 -9.13
CA ALA A 431 15.06 -10.23 -7.82
C ALA A 431 14.43 -9.26 -6.79
N VAL A 432 14.80 -7.98 -6.81
CA VAL A 432 14.21 -6.96 -5.93
C VAL A 432 12.73 -6.76 -6.22
N LEU A 433 12.32 -6.73 -7.50
CA LEU A 433 10.91 -6.64 -7.88
C LEU A 433 10.13 -7.91 -7.51
N GLN A 434 10.74 -9.09 -7.71
CA GLN A 434 10.11 -10.35 -7.33
C GLN A 434 9.87 -10.45 -5.82
N VAL A 435 10.89 -10.15 -5.01
CA VAL A 435 10.77 -10.16 -3.54
C VAL A 435 9.86 -9.04 -3.05
N GLY A 436 9.92 -7.85 -3.64
CA GLY A 436 9.03 -6.74 -3.35
C GLY A 436 7.56 -7.12 -3.54
N ALA A 437 7.18 -7.58 -4.74
CA ALA A 437 5.80 -7.98 -5.05
C ALA A 437 5.32 -9.15 -4.17
N LEU A 438 6.18 -10.14 -3.91
CA LEU A 438 5.84 -11.25 -3.02
C LEU A 438 5.63 -10.77 -1.57
N SER A 439 6.48 -9.87 -1.08
CA SER A 439 6.35 -9.28 0.26
C SER A 439 5.07 -8.47 0.39
N SER A 440 4.69 -7.72 -0.66
CA SER A 440 3.40 -7.00 -0.71
C SER A 440 2.20 -7.95 -0.61
N MET A 441 2.24 -9.08 -1.33
CA MET A 441 1.17 -10.10 -1.25
C MET A 441 1.11 -10.77 0.13
N MET A 442 2.25 -11.00 0.77
CA MET A 442 2.32 -11.54 2.13
C MET A 442 1.75 -10.56 3.15
N LEU A 443 2.09 -9.28 3.04
CA LEU A 443 1.54 -8.21 3.89
C LEU A 443 0.03 -8.03 3.70
N LEU A 444 -0.46 -8.02 2.46
CA LEU A 444 -1.90 -8.00 2.18
C LEU A 444 -2.58 -9.21 2.83
N SER A 445 -2.01 -10.41 2.66
CA SER A 445 -2.58 -11.62 3.23
C SER A 445 -2.64 -11.55 4.75
N GLU A 446 -1.58 -11.08 5.40
CA GLU A 446 -1.52 -10.97 6.86
C GLU A 446 -2.47 -9.88 7.37
N GLY A 447 -2.45 -8.69 6.76
CA GLY A 447 -3.34 -7.59 7.11
C GLY A 447 -4.82 -7.97 6.98
N MET A 448 -5.20 -8.66 5.89
CA MET A 448 -6.57 -9.14 5.71
C MET A 448 -6.95 -10.29 6.66
N LYS A 449 -5.99 -11.14 7.06
CA LYS A 449 -6.23 -12.16 8.11
C LYS A 449 -6.54 -11.49 9.44
N GLN A 450 -5.74 -10.50 9.84
CA GLN A 450 -5.93 -9.73 11.08
C GLN A 450 -7.18 -8.86 11.06
N ALA A 451 -7.54 -8.28 9.91
CA ALA A 451 -8.78 -7.53 9.73
C ALA A 451 -10.06 -8.38 9.92
N GLY A 452 -9.95 -9.70 9.78
CA GLY A 452 -11.02 -10.64 10.08
C GLY A 452 -12.08 -10.79 9.00
N ARG A 453 -13.18 -11.48 9.32
CA ARG A 453 -14.30 -11.72 8.40
C ARG A 453 -15.06 -10.43 8.06
N ASP A 454 -14.99 -9.43 8.92
CA ASP A 454 -15.62 -8.13 8.75
C ASP A 454 -14.58 -7.05 8.39
N ALA A 455 -13.63 -7.44 7.54
CA ALA A 455 -12.61 -6.58 6.98
C ALA A 455 -13.23 -5.36 6.27
N SER A 456 -12.48 -4.27 6.29
CA SER A 456 -12.71 -3.05 5.54
C SER A 456 -11.35 -2.47 5.14
N ARG A 457 -11.31 -1.47 4.27
CA ARG A 457 -10.07 -0.76 3.94
C ARG A 457 -9.45 -0.14 5.19
N GLU A 458 -10.24 0.44 6.08
CA GLU A 458 -9.75 1.00 7.34
C GLU A 458 -9.18 -0.07 8.27
N LYS A 459 -9.83 -1.24 8.37
CA LYS A 459 -9.29 -2.35 9.17
C LYS A 459 -8.02 -2.94 8.58
N LEU A 460 -7.90 -3.00 7.26
CA LEU A 460 -6.65 -3.40 6.61
C LEU A 460 -5.53 -2.41 6.98
N ILE A 461 -5.79 -1.10 6.89
CA ILE A 461 -4.81 -0.07 7.30
C ILE A 461 -4.41 -0.23 8.76
N SER A 462 -5.38 -0.37 9.68
CA SER A 462 -5.08 -0.55 11.11
C SER A 462 -4.35 -1.86 11.41
N ALA A 463 -4.67 -2.94 10.70
CA ALA A 463 -3.94 -4.20 10.82
C ALA A 463 -2.48 -4.03 10.36
N LEU A 464 -2.27 -3.41 9.20
CA LEU A 464 -0.92 -3.14 8.70
C LEU A 464 -0.15 -2.20 9.63
N GLU A 465 -0.77 -1.17 10.22
CA GLU A 465 -0.17 -0.30 11.24
C GLU A 465 0.29 -1.07 12.50
N GLY A 466 -0.42 -2.15 12.85
CA GLY A 466 -0.09 -3.00 13.99
C GLY A 466 0.96 -4.08 13.68
N LEU A 467 1.47 -4.17 12.44
CA LEU A 467 2.48 -5.15 12.09
C LEU A 467 3.86 -4.75 12.61
N HIS A 468 4.41 -5.63 13.45
CA HIS A 468 5.75 -5.51 13.99
C HIS A 468 6.52 -6.80 13.71
N ASP A 469 7.78 -6.64 13.34
CA ASP A 469 8.75 -7.72 13.13
C ASP A 469 8.22 -8.82 12.18
N PHE A 470 7.51 -8.41 11.14
CA PHE A 470 6.91 -9.30 10.16
C PHE A 470 8.01 -9.98 9.33
N ASP A 471 8.09 -11.30 9.45
CA ASP A 471 9.06 -12.13 8.75
C ASP A 471 8.51 -12.59 7.39
N THR A 472 9.08 -12.06 6.31
CA THR A 472 8.79 -12.51 4.94
C THR A 472 9.55 -13.78 4.56
N GLY A 473 10.59 -14.13 5.32
CA GLY A 473 11.57 -15.15 5.00
C GLY A 473 12.53 -14.78 3.86
N LEU A 474 12.44 -13.56 3.31
CA LEU A 474 13.20 -13.10 2.15
C LEU A 474 13.88 -11.73 2.34
N THR A 475 13.54 -11.04 3.42
CA THR A 475 14.03 -9.72 3.78
C THR A 475 14.37 -9.68 5.27
N PRO A 476 15.09 -8.65 5.74
CA PRO A 476 15.03 -8.27 7.15
C PRO A 476 13.57 -8.08 7.63
N LEU A 477 13.36 -8.14 8.94
CA LEU A 477 12.03 -8.05 9.55
C LEU A 477 11.37 -6.68 9.24
N ILE A 478 10.13 -6.74 8.76
CA ILE A 478 9.36 -5.58 8.32
C ILE A 478 8.48 -5.08 9.47
N SER A 479 8.57 -3.79 9.79
CA SER A 479 7.75 -3.18 10.86
C SER A 479 7.10 -1.89 10.40
N PHE A 480 5.79 -1.78 10.62
CA PHE A 480 5.01 -0.57 10.42
C PHE A 480 4.56 0.01 11.76
N GLY A 481 3.88 1.16 11.71
CA GLY A 481 3.32 1.83 12.87
C GLY A 481 2.39 2.96 12.45
N PRO A 482 1.61 3.54 13.39
CA PRO A 482 0.91 4.79 13.14
C PRO A 482 1.90 5.87 12.67
N GLY A 483 1.73 6.38 11.45
CA GLY A 483 2.65 7.34 10.83
C GLY A 483 3.95 6.75 10.27
N ARG A 484 4.26 5.47 10.53
CA ARG A 484 5.40 4.75 9.93
C ARG A 484 4.90 3.83 8.82
N ARG A 485 5.05 4.31 7.59
CA ARG A 485 4.62 3.63 6.35
C ARG A 485 5.72 2.93 5.59
N LEU A 486 6.96 3.10 6.05
CA LEU A 486 8.13 2.44 5.51
C LEU A 486 8.54 1.29 6.43
N GLY A 487 8.42 0.08 5.91
CA GLY A 487 8.64 -1.18 6.63
C GLY A 487 10.12 -1.38 6.97
N LEU A 488 10.97 -1.20 5.96
CA LEU A 488 12.42 -1.26 6.05
C LEU A 488 13.03 0.11 5.76
N SER A 489 13.89 0.59 6.67
CA SER A 489 14.53 1.90 6.56
C SER A 489 16.06 1.79 6.54
N GLY A 490 16.63 0.87 5.77
CA GLY A 490 18.08 0.62 5.79
C GLY A 490 18.55 -0.16 4.57
N ALA A 491 19.82 -0.56 4.58
CA ALA A 491 20.37 -1.41 3.53
C ALA A 491 21.55 -2.24 4.04
N HIS A 492 21.81 -3.35 3.34
CA HIS A 492 23.12 -3.98 3.29
C HIS A 492 24.01 -3.23 2.32
N ILE A 493 25.31 -3.19 2.59
CA ILE A 493 26.29 -2.61 1.65
C ILE A 493 27.13 -3.73 1.05
N VAL A 494 27.15 -3.78 -0.28
CA VAL A 494 27.88 -4.77 -1.07
C VAL A 494 28.91 -4.07 -1.95
N THR A 495 30.12 -4.60 -2.01
CA THR A 495 31.12 -4.19 -3.02
C THR A 495 31.34 -5.26 -4.07
N VAL A 496 31.80 -4.86 -5.24
CA VAL A 496 31.91 -5.72 -6.42
C VAL A 496 33.36 -5.84 -6.84
N ASP A 497 33.81 -7.07 -7.03
CA ASP A 497 35.07 -7.40 -7.69
C ASP A 497 34.77 -7.73 -9.14
N LEU A 498 35.06 -6.77 -10.03
CA LEU A 498 34.60 -6.77 -11.42
C LEU A 498 35.29 -7.85 -12.28
N PRO A 499 36.61 -8.07 -12.20
CA PRO A 499 37.28 -9.15 -12.94
C PRO A 499 36.70 -10.54 -12.66
N ASP A 500 36.43 -10.84 -11.38
CA ASP A 500 35.92 -12.15 -10.96
C ASP A 500 34.37 -12.21 -10.92
N GLN A 501 33.70 -11.08 -11.17
CA GLN A 501 32.25 -10.90 -11.04
C GLN A 501 31.71 -11.35 -9.67
N ARG A 502 32.47 -11.07 -8.61
CA ARG A 502 32.15 -11.49 -7.24
C ARG A 502 31.61 -10.35 -6.41
N PHE A 503 30.56 -10.63 -5.64
CA PHE A 503 29.92 -9.69 -4.74
C PHE A 503 30.31 -10.00 -3.30
N TYR A 504 30.72 -8.97 -2.55
CA TYR A 504 31.12 -9.09 -1.15
C TYR A 504 30.25 -8.21 -0.26
N LEU A 505 29.56 -8.83 0.69
CA LEU A 505 28.86 -8.11 1.75
C LEU A 505 29.90 -7.45 2.68
N VAL A 506 29.95 -6.12 2.68
CA VAL A 506 30.91 -5.34 3.48
C VAL A 506 30.28 -4.65 4.68
N ALA A 507 28.95 -4.51 4.69
CA ALA A 507 28.19 -4.18 5.89
C ALA A 507 26.84 -4.90 5.88
N PRO A 508 26.45 -5.57 6.99
CA PRO A 508 25.13 -6.16 7.11
C PRO A 508 24.04 -5.07 7.17
N TYR A 509 22.77 -5.49 7.12
CA TYR A 509 21.64 -4.57 7.19
C TYR A 509 21.78 -3.65 8.40
N LYS A 510 21.70 -2.36 8.16
CA LYS A 510 21.65 -1.36 9.22
C LYS A 510 20.49 -0.41 8.96
N PRO A 511 19.48 -0.37 9.85
CA PRO A 511 18.47 0.68 9.82
C PRO A 511 19.14 2.05 9.95
N ILE A 512 18.69 3.01 9.14
CA ILE A 512 18.98 4.42 9.35
C ILE A 512 18.07 4.93 10.47
N ALA A 513 18.59 5.86 11.29
CA ALA A 513 17.74 6.54 12.26
C ALA A 513 16.62 7.28 11.52
N ALA A 514 15.40 7.21 12.04
CA ALA A 514 14.31 8.03 11.55
C ALA A 514 14.72 9.50 11.71
N MET A 515 15.10 10.14 10.61
CA MET A 515 15.31 11.58 10.59
C MET A 515 13.93 12.24 10.54
N PRO A 516 13.66 13.23 11.39
CA PRO A 516 12.37 13.91 11.47
C PRO A 516 11.94 14.55 10.15
#